data_AF-A0A2D5T3R7-F1
#
_entry.id   AF-A0A2D5T3R7-F1
#
_cell.length_a   1.000
_cell.length_b   1.000
_cell.length_c   1.000
_cell.angle_alpha   90.00
_cell.angle_beta   90.00
_cell.angle_gamma   90.00
#
_symmetry.space_group_name_H-M   'P 1'
#
loop_
_entity.id
_entity.type
_entity.pdbx_description
1 polymer ?
#
loop_
_entity_poly.entity_id
_entity_poly.type
_entity_poly.pdbx_seq_one_letter_code
_entity_poly.pdbx_strand_id
1 'polypeptide(L)'
;MGKNWQWSYQQGRIKRLKAEVEATMNGCVLNAHVVPLHSHCGTMQSHFAKGWHSVTPSEIYSKLHGHSSFEAVKKRLAQRLGVKYG
;
A
#
# COMPACT_ATOMS: atom_id res chain seq x y z
N MET A 1 -16.91 1.32 -20.40
CA MET A 1 -17.35 1.61 -19.01
C MET A 1 -16.43 0.93 -17.98
N GLY A 2 -15.15 1.34 -17.87
CA GLY A 2 -14.15 0.64 -17.04
C GLY A 2 -13.59 1.42 -15.83
N LYS A 3 -14.08 2.63 -15.55
CA LYS A 3 -13.43 3.55 -14.60
C LYS A 3 -13.82 3.34 -13.14
N ASN A 4 -15.07 2.97 -12.88
CA ASN A 4 -15.58 2.93 -11.50
C ASN A 4 -14.99 1.75 -10.73
N TRP A 5 -14.90 0.56 -11.36
CA TRP A 5 -14.42 -0.65 -10.66
C TRP A 5 -12.93 -0.56 -10.36
N GLN A 6 -12.17 0.04 -11.28
CA GLN A 6 -10.77 0.33 -11.09
C GLN A 6 -10.57 1.35 -9.96
N TRP A 7 -11.43 2.37 -9.89
CA TRP A 7 -11.43 3.31 -8.77
C TRP A 7 -11.71 2.62 -7.44
N SER A 8 -12.76 1.79 -7.34
CA SER A 8 -13.06 1.04 -6.10
C SER A 8 -11.91 0.13 -5.67
N TYR A 9 -11.29 -0.55 -6.62
CA TYR A 9 -10.09 -1.36 -6.38
C TYR A 9 -8.92 -0.52 -5.84
N GLN A 10 -8.62 0.62 -6.48
CA GLN A 10 -7.57 1.53 -6.02
C GLN A 10 -7.87 2.08 -4.62
N GLN A 11 -9.13 2.42 -4.33
CA GLN A 11 -9.54 2.86 -3.00
C GLN A 11 -9.32 1.77 -1.93
N GLY A 12 -9.58 0.51 -2.26
CA GLY A 12 -9.27 -0.63 -1.39
C GLY A 12 -7.80 -0.67 -0.98
N ARG A 13 -6.90 -0.56 -1.97
CA ARG A 13 -5.45 -0.53 -1.73
C ARG A 13 -5.02 0.68 -0.89
N ILE A 14 -5.50 1.87 -1.24
CA ILE A 14 -5.14 3.11 -0.55
C ILE A 14 -5.59 3.05 0.92
N LYS A 15 -6.83 2.63 1.19
CA LYS A 15 -7.33 2.51 2.56
C LYS A 15 -6.56 1.47 3.36
N ARG A 16 -6.21 0.32 2.75
CA ARG A 16 -5.41 -0.71 3.42
C ARG A 16 -4.05 -0.16 3.86
N LEU A 17 -3.32 0.47 2.95
CA LEU A 17 -2.00 1.04 3.25
C LEU A 17 -2.06 2.13 4.33
N LYS A 18 -3.06 3.00 4.30
CA LYS A 18 -3.24 4.03 5.34
C LYS A 18 -3.51 3.40 6.70
N ALA A 19 -4.41 2.43 6.76
CA ALA A 19 -4.78 1.79 8.00
C ALA A 19 -3.60 1.00 8.61
N GLU A 20 -2.76 0.36 7.78
CA GLU A 20 -1.53 -0.31 8.22
C GLU A 20 -0.50 0.68 8.79
N VAL A 21 -0.35 1.84 8.15
CA VAL A 21 0.54 2.90 8.63
C VAL A 21 0.04 3.44 9.97
N GLU A 22 -1.25 3.74 10.08
CA GLU A 22 -1.88 4.21 11.33
C GLU A 22 -1.79 3.15 12.43
N ALA A 23 -2.05 1.88 12.13
CA ALA A 23 -1.92 0.79 13.10
C ALA A 23 -0.49 0.66 13.61
N THR A 24 0.50 0.69 12.70
CA THR A 24 1.92 0.63 13.06
C THR A 24 2.33 1.83 13.92
N MET A 25 1.89 3.05 13.58
CA MET A 25 2.15 4.26 14.37
C MET A 25 1.56 4.19 15.77
N ASN A 26 0.41 3.53 15.92
CA ASN A 26 -0.26 3.32 17.20
C ASN A 26 0.24 2.07 17.96
N GLY A 27 1.20 1.31 17.41
CA GLY A 27 1.69 0.07 18.01
C GLY A 27 0.69 -1.10 17.96
N CYS A 28 -0.33 -1.00 17.10
CA CYS A 28 -1.39 -2.00 16.93
C CYS A 28 -1.15 -2.88 15.70
N VAL A 29 -1.66 -4.10 15.73
CA VAL A 29 -1.68 -5.00 14.57
C VAL A 29 -3.04 -4.87 13.88
N LEU A 30 -3.03 -4.63 12.56
CA LEU A 30 -4.25 -4.53 11.79
C LEU A 30 -4.70 -5.88 11.24
N ASN A 31 -5.97 -6.24 11.44
CA ASN A 31 -6.51 -7.49 10.91
C ASN A 31 -6.74 -7.40 9.38
N ALA A 32 -6.06 -8.28 8.63
CA ALA A 32 -6.18 -8.41 7.17
C ALA A 32 -7.57 -8.76 6.65
N HIS A 33 -8.29 -9.57 7.41
CA HIS A 33 -9.54 -10.19 7.00
C HIS A 33 -10.74 -9.26 7.17
N VAL A 34 -10.62 -8.22 8.00
CA VAL A 34 -11.69 -7.25 8.24
C VAL A 34 -11.64 -6.17 7.18
N VAL A 35 -12.48 -6.30 6.16
CA VAL A 35 -12.60 -5.33 5.07
C VAL A 35 -13.62 -4.26 5.47
N PRO A 36 -13.25 -2.97 5.47
CA PRO A 36 -14.21 -1.91 5.77
C PRO A 36 -15.25 -1.74 4.66
N LEU A 37 -16.39 -1.16 5.00
CA LEU A 37 -17.42 -0.84 4.02
C LEU A 37 -16.93 0.25 3.07
N HIS A 38 -17.09 0.02 1.76
CA HIS A 38 -16.62 0.92 0.71
C HIS A 38 -17.53 2.15 0.57
N SER A 39 -18.85 1.92 0.61
CA SER A 39 -19.89 2.94 0.47
C SER A 39 -21.14 2.55 1.27
N HIS A 40 -22.00 3.51 1.59
CA HIS A 40 -23.20 3.28 2.39
C HIS A 40 -24.11 2.17 1.84
N CYS A 41 -24.20 2.02 0.51
CA CYS A 41 -25.01 0.99 -0.14
C CYS A 41 -24.24 -0.28 -0.51
N GLY A 42 -22.96 -0.41 -0.14
CA GLY A 42 -22.13 -1.57 -0.50
C GLY A 42 -21.82 -1.68 -2.00
N THR A 43 -22.10 -0.63 -2.78
CA THR A 43 -21.84 -0.60 -4.22
C THR A 43 -20.35 -0.84 -4.47
N MET A 44 -20.06 -1.85 -5.29
CA MET A 44 -18.69 -2.22 -5.71
C MET A 44 -17.79 -2.67 -4.55
N GLN A 45 -18.40 -3.11 -3.44
CA GLN A 45 -17.71 -3.67 -2.28
C GLN A 45 -16.78 -4.83 -2.66
N SER A 46 -17.17 -5.67 -3.60
CA SER A 46 -16.35 -6.79 -4.07
C SER A 46 -15.05 -6.33 -4.73
N HIS A 47 -15.07 -5.25 -5.52
CA HIS A 47 -13.87 -4.67 -6.12
C HIS A 47 -12.99 -3.97 -5.08
N PHE A 48 -13.62 -3.29 -4.13
CA PHE A 48 -12.91 -2.70 -2.99
C PHE A 48 -12.20 -3.78 -2.15
N ALA A 49 -12.88 -4.87 -1.82
CA ALA A 49 -12.31 -5.99 -1.07
C ALA A 49 -11.13 -6.65 -1.81
N LYS A 50 -11.25 -6.82 -3.13
CA LYS A 50 -10.13 -7.29 -3.97
C LYS A 50 -8.93 -6.36 -3.87
N GLY A 51 -9.15 -5.04 -3.90
CA GLY A 51 -8.07 -4.06 -3.70
C GLY A 51 -7.46 -4.13 -2.31
N TRP A 52 -8.28 -4.25 -1.27
CA TRP A 52 -7.83 -4.39 0.12
C TRP A 52 -6.91 -5.60 0.32
N HIS A 53 -7.27 -6.76 -0.23
CA HIS A 53 -6.47 -7.99 -0.13
C HIS A 53 -5.29 -8.07 -1.10
N SER A 54 -5.25 -7.23 -2.14
CA SER A 54 -4.13 -7.20 -3.08
C SER A 54 -2.85 -6.58 -2.52
N VAL A 55 -2.94 -5.89 -1.38
CA VAL A 55 -1.78 -5.21 -0.78
C VAL A 55 -0.86 -6.24 -0.14
N THR A 56 0.42 -6.22 -0.53
CA THR A 56 1.41 -7.16 -0.01
C THR A 56 2.14 -6.59 1.21
N PRO A 57 2.73 -7.45 2.06
CA PRO A 57 3.60 -7.00 3.16
C PRO A 57 4.78 -6.14 2.67
N SER A 58 5.33 -6.43 1.47
CA SER A 58 6.42 -5.65 0.89
C SER A 58 6.01 -4.22 0.52
N GLU A 59 4.77 -4.02 0.04
CA GLU A 59 4.24 -2.68 -0.23
C GLU A 59 4.03 -1.89 1.08
N ILE A 60 3.50 -2.55 2.12
CA ILE A 60 3.32 -1.95 3.45
C ILE A 60 4.67 -1.53 4.04
N TYR A 61 5.64 -2.45 4.04
CA TYR A 61 7.00 -2.20 4.50
C TYR A 61 7.65 -1.04 3.73
N SER A 62 7.49 -1.03 2.41
CA SER A 62 8.00 0.06 1.58
C SER A 62 7.36 1.41 1.94
N LYS A 63 6.07 1.42 2.25
CA LYS A 63 5.34 2.63 2.64
C LYS A 63 5.73 3.13 4.03
N LEU A 64 5.94 2.23 4.99
CA LEU A 64 6.33 2.52 6.37
C LEU A 64 7.75 3.09 6.46
N HIS A 65 8.71 2.41 5.84
CA HIS A 65 10.13 2.79 5.92
C HIS A 65 10.52 3.81 4.84
N GLY A 66 9.54 4.31 4.08
CA GLY A 66 9.75 5.26 3.00
C GLY A 66 10.80 4.74 2.02
N HIS A 67 10.79 3.43 1.72
CA HIS A 67 11.73 2.84 0.76
C HIS A 67 11.59 3.61 -0.53
N SER A 68 12.62 4.42 -0.72
CA SER A 68 12.82 5.30 -1.84
C SER A 68 12.81 4.41 -3.09
N SER A 69 12.41 4.93 -4.24
CA SER A 69 12.36 4.14 -5.48
C SER A 69 13.63 3.29 -5.66
N PHE A 70 13.57 2.20 -6.42
CA PHE A 70 14.74 1.37 -6.71
C PHE A 70 15.99 2.23 -7.03
N GLU A 71 15.80 3.31 -7.79
CA GLU A 71 16.83 4.31 -8.09
C GLU A 71 17.43 4.99 -6.86
N ALA A 72 16.61 5.37 -5.88
CA ALA A 72 17.09 5.99 -4.65
C ALA A 72 17.75 4.98 -3.70
N VAL A 73 17.31 3.71 -3.67
CA VAL A 73 18.03 2.62 -2.97
C VAL A 73 19.37 2.34 -3.66
N LYS A 74 19.39 2.25 -4.99
CA LYS A 74 20.58 2.08 -5.81
C LYS A 74 21.57 3.23 -5.59
N LYS A 75 21.10 4.49 -5.57
CA LYS A 75 21.90 5.68 -5.28
C LYS A 75 22.49 5.64 -3.86
N ARG A 76 21.71 5.26 -2.86
CA ARG A 76 22.17 5.11 -1.47
C ARG A 76 23.22 4.01 -1.33
N LEU A 77 23.04 2.87 -2.00
CA LEU A 77 24.00 1.77 -2.01
C LEU A 77 25.29 2.17 -2.73
N ALA A 78 25.20 2.83 -3.88
CA ALA A 78 26.36 3.34 -4.61
C ALA A 78 27.18 4.32 -3.76
N GLN A 79 26.51 5.23 -3.03
CA GLN A 79 27.16 6.14 -2.07
C GLN A 79 27.84 5.40 -0.91
N ARG A 80 27.20 4.37 -0.34
CA ARG A 80 27.77 3.58 0.78
C ARG A 80 28.95 2.71 0.35
N LEU A 81 28.91 2.18 -0.87
CA LEU A 81 29.93 1.28 -1.41
C LEU A 81 31.05 2.02 -2.16
N GLY A 82 30.96 3.35 -2.27
CA GLY A 82 31.98 4.17 -2.96
C GLY A 82 32.03 3.95 -4.48
N VAL A 83 31.03 3.30 -5.07
CA VAL A 83 31.00 2.99 -6.50
C VAL A 83 30.48 4.22 -7.27
N LYS A 84 31.39 4.98 -7.88
CA LYS A 84 31.04 5.98 -8.88
C LYS A 84 30.83 5.28 -10.22
N TYR A 85 29.60 5.31 -10.74
CA TYR A 85 29.35 4.94 -12.13
C TYR A 85 29.90 6.08 -13.02
N GLY A 86 30.88 5.74 -13.85
CA GLY A 86 31.34 6.58 -14.97
C GLY A 86 30.44 6.42 -16.18
#